data_AF-A0A5N9A1A3-F1
#
_entry.id   AF-A0A5N9A1A3-F1
#
_cell.length_a   1.000
_cell.length_b   1.000
_cell.length_c   1.000
_cell.angle_alpha   90.00
_cell.angle_beta   90.00
_cell.angle_gamma   90.00
#
_symmetry.space_group_name_H-M   'P 1'
#
loop_
_entity.id
_entity.type
_entity.pdbx_description
1 polymer ?
#
loop_
_entity_poly.entity_id
_entity_poly.type
_entity_poly.pdbx_seq_one_letter_code
_entity_poly.pdbx_strand_id
1 'polypeptide(L)'
;MEVLDRVLPQINKSISSDKILVDQKTKDDAVVYKITDDKAIIFTTDFFAPVVDDAFLFGQVSAANAISDVYAMGVKPTLALNICCFADNIPEKSIEEIICRSVKLE
;
A
#
# COMPACT_ATOMS: atom_id res chain seq x y z
N MET A 1 13.16 -10.16 -7.52
CA MET A 1 12.35 -11.08 -6.70
C MET A 1 13.17 -12.11 -5.91
N GLU A 2 14.34 -12.59 -6.36
CA GLU A 2 15.13 -13.61 -5.64
C GLU A 2 15.48 -13.26 -4.18
N VAL A 3 15.75 -11.99 -3.85
CA VAL A 3 16.07 -11.58 -2.48
C VAL A 3 14.85 -11.71 -1.57
N LEU A 4 13.68 -11.29 -2.04
CA LEU A 4 12.44 -11.30 -1.26
C LEU A 4 11.98 -12.74 -1.00
N ASP A 5 12.04 -13.60 -2.01
CA ASP A 5 11.76 -15.04 -1.90
C ASP A 5 12.68 -15.73 -0.87
N ARG A 6 13.91 -15.25 -0.72
CA ARG A 6 14.88 -15.80 0.25
C ARG A 6 14.69 -15.27 1.66
N VAL A 7 14.28 -14.01 1.82
CA VAL A 7 14.19 -13.32 3.13
C VAL A 7 12.85 -13.53 3.80
N LEU A 8 11.73 -13.40 3.06
CA LEU A 8 10.38 -13.46 3.64
C LEU A 8 10.11 -14.76 4.43
N PRO A 9 10.49 -15.97 3.95
CA PRO A 9 10.25 -17.19 4.70
C PRO A 9 10.97 -17.26 6.06
N GLN A 10 12.06 -16.49 6.24
CA GLN A 10 12.86 -16.51 7.47
C GLN A 10 12.24 -15.66 8.58
N ILE A 11 11.50 -14.62 8.21
CA ILE A 11 10.90 -13.65 9.13
C ILE A 11 9.40 -13.86 9.33
N ASN A 12 8.72 -14.47 8.35
CA ASN A 12 7.29 -14.65 8.40
C ASN A 12 6.95 -15.99 9.06
N LYS A 13 6.66 -15.96 10.37
CA LYS A 13 6.00 -17.09 11.04
C LYS A 13 4.60 -17.19 10.49
N SER A 14 4.37 -18.12 9.57
CA SER A 14 3.10 -18.33 8.87
C SER A 14 1.91 -18.26 9.85
N ILE A 15 1.20 -17.13 9.86
CA ILE A 15 -0.09 -17.00 10.53
C ILE A 15 -1.09 -17.70 9.61
N SER A 16 -1.46 -18.94 9.95
CA SER A 16 -2.46 -19.68 9.20
C SER A 16 -3.85 -19.38 9.75
N SER A 17 -4.72 -18.82 8.92
CA SER A 17 -6.14 -18.64 9.23
C SER A 17 -6.95 -18.87 7.97
N ASP A 18 -8.05 -19.62 8.09
CA ASP A 18 -8.99 -19.87 6.98
C ASP A 18 -9.68 -18.60 6.47
N LYS A 19 -9.49 -17.47 7.18
CA LYS A 19 -9.96 -16.15 6.77
C LYS A 19 -9.01 -15.46 5.81
N ILE A 20 -7.75 -15.87 5.71
CA ILE A 20 -6.79 -15.29 4.77
C ILE A 20 -6.98 -16.00 3.43
N LEU A 21 -7.48 -15.27 2.43
CA LEU A 21 -7.76 -15.80 1.09
C LEU A 21 -6.56 -15.64 0.15
N VAL A 22 -5.83 -14.53 0.30
CA VAL A 22 -4.63 -14.18 -0.47
C VAL A 22 -3.60 -13.62 0.51
N ASP A 23 -2.36 -14.10 0.41
CA ASP A 23 -1.23 -13.69 1.25
C ASP A 23 0.09 -13.71 0.48
N GLN A 24 1.20 -13.47 1.19
CA GLN A 24 2.54 -13.47 0.61
C GLN A 24 2.92 -14.79 -0.08
N LYS A 25 2.31 -15.94 0.26
CA LYS A 25 2.59 -17.22 -0.40
C LYS A 25 2.05 -17.26 -1.81
N THR A 26 0.97 -16.51 -2.07
CA THR A 26 0.42 -16.30 -3.41
C THR A 26 1.25 -15.33 -4.25
N LYS A 27 2.27 -14.69 -3.64
CA LYS A 27 3.15 -13.68 -4.27
C LYS A 27 2.37 -12.51 -4.88
N ASP A 28 1.23 -12.19 -4.29
CA ASP A 28 0.39 -11.06 -4.68
C ASP A 28 0.79 -9.80 -3.90
N ASP A 29 0.54 -8.63 -4.48
CA ASP A 29 0.92 -7.32 -3.92
C ASP A 29 -0.14 -6.81 -2.90
N ALA A 30 -1.22 -7.56 -2.71
CA ALA A 30 -2.25 -7.29 -1.72
C ALA A 30 -2.63 -8.53 -0.89
N VAL A 31 -3.18 -8.29 0.30
CA VAL A 31 -3.76 -9.31 1.18
C VAL A 31 -5.29 -9.25 1.07
N VAL A 32 -5.92 -10.41 0.95
CA VAL A 32 -7.38 -10.52 0.98
C VAL A 32 -7.81 -11.27 2.23
N TYR A 33 -8.62 -10.63 3.07
CA TYR A 33 -9.10 -11.16 4.34
C TYR A 33 -10.62 -11.26 4.37
N LYS A 34 -11.15 -12.46 4.58
CA LYS A 34 -12.57 -12.78 4.67
C LYS A 34 -13.17 -12.30 5.99
N ILE A 35 -14.26 -11.55 5.91
CA ILE A 35 -15.05 -11.07 7.06
C ILE A 35 -16.29 -11.92 7.26
N THR A 36 -17.00 -12.22 6.17
CA THR A 36 -18.19 -13.09 6.11
C THR A 36 -18.11 -13.99 4.87
N ASP A 37 -19.07 -14.89 4.66
CA ASP A 37 -19.08 -15.77 3.49
C ASP A 37 -19.15 -15.05 2.14
N ASP A 38 -19.68 -13.83 2.13
CA ASP A 38 -19.91 -12.99 0.97
C ASP A 38 -19.06 -11.70 0.94
N LYS A 39 -18.23 -11.44 1.96
CA LYS A 39 -17.43 -10.21 2.05
C LYS A 39 -15.99 -10.46 2.48
N ALA A 40 -15.08 -9.75 1.82
CA ALA A 40 -13.68 -9.68 2.16
C ALA A 40 -13.20 -8.23 2.13
N ILE A 41 -12.09 -7.98 2.81
CA ILE A 41 -11.34 -6.73 2.74
C ILE A 41 -10.05 -7.00 2.00
N ILE A 42 -9.67 -6.09 1.12
CA ILE A 42 -8.39 -6.07 0.44
C ILE A 42 -7.54 -4.99 1.11
N PHE A 43 -6.32 -5.36 1.49
CA PHE A 43 -5.33 -4.45 2.02
C PHE A 43 -4.06 -4.54 1.17
N THR A 44 -3.56 -3.40 0.75
CA THR A 44 -2.20 -3.24 0.23
C THR A 44 -1.55 -2.09 0.98
N THR A 45 -0.22 -2.07 0.99
CA THR A 45 0.56 -0.95 1.50
C THR A 45 1.81 -0.81 0.64
N ASP A 46 2.08 0.42 0.21
CA ASP A 46 3.35 0.73 -0.42
C ASP A 46 3.78 2.15 -0.02
N PHE A 47 5.07 2.32 0.25
CA PHE A 47 5.67 3.61 0.58
C PHE A 47 7.15 3.60 0.21
N PHE A 48 7.64 4.72 -0.29
CA PHE A 48 9.00 4.81 -0.79
C PHE A 48 9.54 6.24 -0.63
N ALA A 49 10.87 6.36 -0.75
CA ALA A 49 11.53 7.67 -0.72
C ALA A 49 11.15 8.50 -1.96
N PRO A 50 11.24 9.85 -1.90
CA PRO A 50 10.90 10.70 -3.04
C PRO A 50 11.60 10.29 -4.34
N VAL A 51 10.82 10.08 -5.39
CA VAL A 51 11.30 9.73 -6.76
C VAL A 51 11.31 10.92 -7.71
N VAL A 52 10.67 12.03 -7.32
CA VAL A 52 10.60 13.29 -8.05
C VAL A 52 10.72 14.45 -7.06
N ASP A 53 11.22 15.59 -7.53
CA ASP A 53 11.44 16.78 -6.69
C ASP A 53 10.15 17.55 -6.37
N ASP A 54 9.15 17.45 -7.25
CA ASP A 54 7.87 18.12 -7.06
C ASP A 54 7.03 17.37 -6.02
N ALA A 55 6.78 18.02 -4.88
CA ALA A 55 6.09 17.45 -3.73
C ALA A 55 4.66 17.00 -4.08
N PHE A 56 3.95 17.78 -4.89
CA PHE A 56 2.61 17.47 -5.33
C PHE A 56 2.57 16.21 -6.22
N LEU A 57 3.46 16.14 -7.21
CA LEU A 57 3.59 14.99 -8.10
C LEU A 57 4.04 13.75 -7.34
N PHE A 58 4.95 13.90 -6.37
CA PHE A 58 5.35 12.79 -5.51
C PHE A 58 4.16 12.21 -4.74
N GLY A 59 3.30 13.06 -4.16
CA GLY A 59 2.05 12.62 -3.52
C GLY A 59 1.12 11.86 -4.47
N GLN A 60 1.00 12.32 -5.72
CA GLN A 60 0.21 11.64 -6.75
C GLN A 60 0.76 10.26 -7.11
N VAL A 61 2.06 10.19 -7.40
CA VAL A 61 2.72 8.95 -7.80
C VAL A 61 2.66 7.93 -6.66
N SER A 62 2.90 8.36 -5.42
CA SER A 62 2.86 7.51 -4.23
C SER A 62 1.47 6.89 -4.03
N ALA A 63 0.42 7.70 -4.09
CA ALA A 63 -0.94 7.20 -3.94
C ALA A 63 -1.38 6.32 -5.11
N ALA A 64 -1.05 6.71 -6.34
CA ALA A 64 -1.38 5.89 -7.52
C ALA A 64 -0.75 4.50 -7.45
N ASN A 65 0.52 4.42 -7.03
CA ASN A 65 1.23 3.16 -6.85
C ASN A 65 0.63 2.31 -5.73
N ALA A 66 0.42 2.89 -4.54
CA ALA A 66 -0.16 2.13 -3.43
C ALA A 66 -1.60 1.64 -3.72
N ILE A 67 -2.37 2.39 -4.52
CA ILE A 67 -3.76 2.03 -4.84
C ILE A 67 -3.85 1.08 -6.04
N SER A 68 -2.84 1.03 -6.91
CA SER A 68 -2.90 0.22 -8.13
C SER A 68 -3.06 -1.27 -7.88
N ASP A 69 -2.57 -1.80 -6.76
CA ASP A 69 -2.71 -3.23 -6.44
C ASP A 69 -4.18 -3.59 -6.22
N VAL A 70 -4.96 -2.71 -5.59
CA VAL A 70 -6.40 -2.94 -5.39
C VAL A 70 -7.13 -2.94 -6.73
N TYR A 71 -6.75 -2.04 -7.65
CA TYR A 71 -7.29 -2.04 -9.01
C TYR A 71 -6.88 -3.28 -9.81
N ALA A 72 -5.65 -3.77 -9.64
CA ALA A 72 -5.16 -4.99 -10.27
C ALA A 72 -5.94 -6.24 -9.80
N MET A 73 -6.43 -6.21 -8.55
CA MET A 73 -7.36 -7.21 -8.00
C MET A 73 -8.80 -7.08 -8.51
N GLY A 74 -9.07 -6.13 -9.42
CA GLY A 74 -10.38 -5.93 -10.04
C GLY A 74 -11.40 -5.23 -9.15
N VAL A 75 -10.96 -4.56 -8.08
CA VAL A 75 -11.82 -3.90 -7.10
C VAL A 75 -11.61 -2.39 -7.10
N LYS A 76 -12.69 -1.62 -6.91
CA LYS A 76 -12.59 -0.18 -6.69
C LYS A 76 -12.22 0.07 -5.22
N PRO A 77 -11.11 0.79 -4.92
CA PRO A 77 -10.74 1.13 -3.55
C PRO A 77 -11.78 2.06 -2.91
N THR A 78 -12.07 1.83 -1.62
CA THR A 78 -13.07 2.59 -0.85
C THR A 78 -12.48 3.38 0.31
N LEU A 79 -11.29 3.00 0.77
CA LEU A 79 -10.59 3.60 1.91
C LEU A 79 -9.10 3.67 1.58
N ALA A 80 -8.44 4.69 2.13
CA ALA A 80 -6.98 4.85 2.06
C ALA A 80 -6.47 5.40 3.39
N LEU A 81 -5.27 4.98 3.80
CA LEU A 81 -4.56 5.49 4.97
C LEU A 81 -3.20 6.00 4.51
N ASN A 82 -2.92 7.28 4.77
CA ASN A 82 -1.60 7.84 4.51
C ASN A 82 -0.58 7.33 5.53
N ILE A 83 0.52 6.78 5.03
CA ILE A 83 1.70 6.41 5.81
C ILE A 83 2.82 7.36 5.37
N CYS A 84 3.26 8.24 6.26
CA CYS A 84 4.24 9.28 5.94
C CYS A 84 5.34 9.34 7.00
N CYS A 85 6.56 9.64 6.58
CA CYS A 85 7.68 10.00 7.46
C CYS A 85 8.35 11.25 6.89
N PHE A 86 8.39 12.32 7.67
CA PHE A 86 9.01 13.58 7.27
C PHE A 86 10.20 13.88 8.17
N ALA A 87 11.29 14.39 7.59
CA ALA A 87 12.38 14.96 8.36
C ALA A 87 12.00 16.38 8.85
N ASP A 88 12.60 16.81 9.95
CA ASP A 88 12.27 18.09 10.60
C ASP A 88 12.52 19.33 9.70
N ASN A 89 13.36 19.18 8.67
CA ASN A 89 13.73 20.26 7.76
C ASN A 89 12.84 20.37 6.51
N ILE A 90 11.83 19.52 6.37
CA ILE A 90 10.91 19.59 5.23
C ILE A 90 9.95 20.77 5.42
N PRO A 91 9.81 21.69 4.44
CA PRO A 91 8.86 22.78 4.53
C PRO A 91 7.42 22.28 4.69
N GLU A 92 6.65 22.91 5.58
CA GLU A 92 5.25 22.57 5.84
C GLU A 92 4.41 22.54 4.55
N LYS A 93 4.68 23.47 3.63
CA LYS A 93 4.00 23.53 2.32
C LYS A 93 4.24 22.28 1.48
N SER A 94 5.45 21.72 1.50
CA SER A 94 5.76 20.49 0.78
C SER A 94 5.02 19.29 1.40
N ILE A 95 4.91 19.25 2.73
CA ILE A 95 4.14 18.23 3.45
C ILE A 95 2.65 18.33 3.06
N GLU A 96 2.10 19.54 3.04
CA GLU A 96 0.72 19.80 2.62
C GLU A 96 0.48 19.33 1.17
N GLU A 97 1.37 19.67 0.25
CA GLU A 97 1.29 19.27 -1.17
C GLU A 97 1.31 17.75 -1.35
N ILE A 98 2.17 17.05 -0.61
CA ILE A 98 2.25 15.58 -0.64
C ILE A 98 0.93 14.96 -0.13
N ILE A 99 0.47 15.39 1.04
CA ILE A 99 -0.69 14.79 1.71
C ILE A 99 -2.00 15.11 0.98
N CYS A 100 -2.17 16.34 0.48
CA CYS A 100 -3.41 16.79 -0.15
C CYS A 100 -3.79 15.91 -1.34
N ARG A 101 -2.79 15.45 -2.11
CA ARG A 101 -3.05 14.70 -3.34
C ARG A 101 -2.95 13.19 -3.19
N SER A 102 -2.47 12.68 -2.06
CA SER A 102 -2.39 11.24 -1.83
C SER A 102 -3.73 10.56 -1.46
N VAL A 103 -4.83 11.33 -1.32
CA VAL A 103 -6.09 10.82 -0.73
C VAL A 103 -7.33 10.89 -1.66
N LYS A 104 -7.25 11.50 -2.85
CA LYS A 104 -8.46 11.53 -3.71
C LYS A 104 -8.71 10.17 -4.36
N LEU A 105 -9.76 9.49 -3.89
CA LEU A 105 -10.31 8.25 -4.47
C LEU A 105 -11.31 8.51 -5.62
N GLU A 106 -11.35 9.73 -6.14
CA GLU A 106 -12.20 10.18 -7.26
C GLU A 106 -11.45 11.11 -8.20
#